data_AF-A0A1E7FR83-F1
#
_entry.id   AF-A0A1E7FR83-F1
#
_cell.length_a   1.000
_cell.length_b   1.000
_cell.length_c   1.000
_cell.angle_alpha   90.00
_cell.angle_beta   90.00
_cell.angle_gamma   90.00
#
_symmetry.space_group_name_H-M   'P 1'
#
loop_
_entity.id
_entity.type
_entity.pdbx_description
1 polymer ?
#
loop_
_entity_poly.entity_id
_entity_poly.type
_entity_poly.pdbx_seq_one_letter_code
_entity_poly.pdbx_strand_id
1 'polypeptide(L)'
;MMVRICVTVLVAITSLTVVHAYSILKKGMMISRRNVFASSASVAAAGFSSSLLIDLSSIAPANAADDVASSSPTTPTLNNYKDEACKFSIDVPSDWIKNENTLPDRRKIDIYFKPDSDQKTLMFIAYTPVRSDFTTLGSFGSVDEVGQSTILPKSDLMGKDGVDATMLSAVAKKQAYFFDYVQTVPSQPKTHFQTIFSLAVEANGGKGNVLVTITVQAPEADYDSMKPLFTKILDSYKTS
;
A
#
# COMPACT_ATOMS: atom_id res chain seq x y z
N MET A 1 15.00 -52.86 -24.29
CA MET A 1 15.03 -51.49 -24.81
C MET A 1 13.97 -50.67 -24.07
N MET A 2 14.45 -49.68 -23.32
CA MET A 2 13.75 -48.50 -22.75
C MET A 2 12.55 -48.65 -21.81
N VAL A 3 12.87 -48.35 -20.55
CA VAL A 3 12.03 -47.83 -19.46
C VAL A 3 11.32 -46.54 -19.87
N ARG A 4 10.03 -46.39 -19.52
CA ARG A 4 9.39 -45.07 -19.31
C ARG A 4 8.51 -45.12 -18.08
N ILE A 5 9.06 -44.55 -17.01
CA ILE A 5 8.40 -44.21 -15.74
C ILE A 5 7.54 -42.98 -16.00
N CYS A 6 6.23 -43.09 -15.77
CA CYS A 6 5.28 -41.99 -15.81
C CYS A 6 4.91 -41.64 -14.36
N VAL A 7 5.52 -40.60 -13.81
CA VAL A 7 5.18 -40.07 -12.48
C VAL A 7 4.02 -39.09 -12.63
N THR A 8 2.83 -39.51 -12.22
CA THR A 8 1.65 -38.66 -12.07
C THR A 8 1.70 -38.03 -10.68
N VAL A 9 2.03 -36.75 -10.58
CA VAL A 9 1.92 -35.98 -9.33
C VAL A 9 0.53 -35.36 -9.26
N LEU A 10 -0.31 -35.98 -8.45
CA LEU A 10 -1.61 -35.48 -8.00
C LEU A 10 -1.37 -34.58 -6.78
N VAL A 11 -1.51 -33.26 -6.92
CA VAL A 11 -1.57 -32.34 -5.77
C VAL A 11 -3.01 -31.82 -5.67
N ALA A 12 -3.74 -32.42 -4.74
CA ALA A 12 -5.00 -31.91 -4.23
C ALA A 12 -4.70 -30.81 -3.20
N ILE A 13 -5.26 -29.61 -3.39
CA ILE A 13 -5.38 -28.62 -2.33
C ILE A 13 -6.87 -28.38 -2.14
N THR A 14 -7.41 -29.06 -1.13
CA THR A 14 -8.74 -28.86 -0.59
C THR A 14 -8.73 -27.80 0.51
N SER A 15 -9.93 -27.25 0.74
CA SER A 15 -10.44 -26.52 1.91
C SER A 15 -10.07 -25.04 2.12
N LEU A 16 -10.88 -24.19 1.48
CA LEU A 16 -11.85 -23.26 2.10
C LEU A 16 -12.06 -23.42 3.63
N THR A 17 -11.89 -22.35 4.41
CA THR A 17 -12.89 -21.84 5.38
C THR A 17 -12.61 -20.39 5.80
N VAL A 18 -13.71 -19.66 5.84
CA VAL A 18 -13.91 -18.24 6.17
C VAL A 18 -14.05 -18.06 7.68
N VAL A 19 -13.52 -16.98 8.25
CA VAL A 19 -14.13 -16.33 9.41
C VAL A 19 -14.13 -14.81 9.22
N HIS A 20 -15.28 -14.29 8.79
CA HIS A 20 -15.70 -12.91 8.97
C HIS A 20 -16.21 -12.74 10.41
N ALA A 21 -15.82 -11.67 11.11
CA ALA A 21 -16.58 -11.16 12.25
C ALA A 21 -16.52 -9.64 12.25
N TYR A 22 -17.58 -9.03 11.70
CA TYR A 22 -17.92 -7.62 11.83
C TYR A 22 -18.65 -7.38 13.16
N SER A 23 -18.38 -6.20 13.72
CA SER A 23 -19.02 -5.59 14.89
C SER A 23 -20.52 -5.34 14.71
N ILE A 24 -21.33 -5.65 15.74
CA ILE A 24 -22.62 -4.96 15.98
C ILE A 24 -22.77 -4.62 17.48
N LEU A 25 -22.99 -3.33 17.71
CA LEU A 25 -23.40 -2.65 18.93
C LEU A 25 -24.82 -3.04 19.38
N LYS A 26 -25.03 -3.30 20.68
CA LYS A 26 -26.29 -3.02 21.39
C LYS A 26 -26.06 -2.63 22.86
N LYS A 27 -26.19 -1.32 23.11
CA LYS A 27 -26.95 -0.63 24.17
C LYS A 27 -27.21 -1.36 25.51
N GLY A 28 -26.56 -0.85 26.57
CA GLY A 28 -27.14 -0.57 27.89
C GLY A 28 -27.34 -1.72 28.88
N MET A 29 -26.56 -1.71 29.98
CA MET A 29 -27.03 -1.85 31.38
C MET A 29 -25.84 -2.12 32.32
N MET A 30 -25.75 -1.33 33.39
CA MET A 30 -24.74 -1.40 34.47
C MET A 30 -24.71 -2.77 35.15
N ILE A 31 -23.53 -3.38 35.30
CA ILE A 31 -23.21 -4.29 36.42
C ILE A 31 -21.75 -4.08 36.85
N SER A 32 -21.58 -3.55 38.05
CA SER A 32 -20.35 -3.60 38.86
C SER A 32 -20.34 -4.91 39.66
N ARG A 33 -19.24 -5.67 39.68
CA ARG A 33 -18.80 -6.52 40.83
C ARG A 33 -17.30 -6.83 40.78
N ARG A 34 -16.65 -6.64 41.93
CA ARG A 34 -15.28 -7.03 42.31
C ARG A 34 -15.20 -8.52 42.69
N ASN A 35 -13.96 -8.99 42.86
CA ASN A 35 -13.47 -10.25 43.45
C ASN A 35 -13.45 -11.43 42.47
N VAL A 36 -12.53 -12.42 42.49
CA VAL A 36 -11.70 -13.10 43.51
C VAL A 36 -10.51 -13.70 42.73
N PHE A 37 -9.23 -13.43 43.07
CA PHE A 37 -8.32 -14.23 43.90
C PHE A 37 -8.02 -15.68 43.46
N ALA A 38 -6.73 -16.02 43.61
CA ALA A 38 -6.10 -17.34 43.78
C ALA A 38 -5.88 -18.18 42.50
N SER A 39 -4.83 -19.00 42.37
CA SER A 39 -3.50 -19.16 42.97
C SER A 39 -2.93 -20.46 42.36
N SER A 40 -1.61 -20.57 42.40
CA SER A 40 -0.83 -21.82 42.56
C SER A 40 -0.33 -22.58 41.32
N ALA A 41 0.98 -22.80 41.43
CA ALA A 41 1.93 -23.59 40.66
C ALA A 41 1.72 -25.11 40.71
N SER A 42 2.36 -25.83 39.78
CA SER A 42 3.32 -26.93 40.06
C SER A 42 3.94 -27.43 38.73
N VAL A 43 5.26 -27.29 38.54
CA VAL A 43 6.35 -28.30 38.66
C VAL A 43 6.15 -29.59 37.84
N ALA A 44 7.04 -29.82 36.86
CA ALA A 44 7.62 -31.14 36.60
C ALA A 44 8.95 -30.99 35.82
N ALA A 45 10.01 -31.55 36.39
CA ALA A 45 11.37 -31.58 35.87
C ALA A 45 11.67 -32.93 35.19
N ALA A 46 12.41 -32.89 34.09
CA ALA A 46 13.31 -33.94 33.57
C ALA A 46 14.03 -33.31 32.36
N GLY A 47 15.36 -33.20 32.24
CA GLY A 47 16.45 -33.91 32.88
C GLY A 47 17.05 -34.94 31.94
N PHE A 48 17.77 -34.53 30.88
CA PHE A 48 18.83 -35.35 30.25
C PHE A 48 19.91 -34.46 29.62
N SER A 49 21.12 -34.58 30.15
CA SER A 49 22.37 -34.02 29.61
C SER A 49 22.86 -34.88 28.44
N SER A 50 23.42 -34.25 27.41
CA SER A 50 24.49 -34.84 26.59
C SER A 50 25.24 -33.73 25.86
N SER A 51 26.42 -33.42 26.39
CA SER A 51 27.50 -32.71 25.72
C SER A 51 28.11 -33.63 24.66
N LEU A 52 28.19 -33.19 23.41
CA LEU A 52 29.16 -33.74 22.46
C LEU A 52 29.93 -32.58 21.81
N LEU A 53 31.21 -32.53 22.18
CA LEU A 53 32.26 -31.77 21.54
C LEU A 53 32.48 -32.36 20.14
N ILE A 54 32.56 -31.52 19.11
CA ILE A 54 33.14 -31.90 17.83
C ILE A 54 34.31 -30.96 17.58
N ASP A 55 35.46 -31.62 17.46
CA ASP A 55 36.80 -31.10 17.32
C ASP A 55 37.06 -30.56 15.90
N LEU A 56 37.97 -29.61 15.81
CA LEU A 56 38.27 -28.75 14.67
C LEU A 56 39.66 -29.13 14.13
N SER A 57 39.77 -29.90 13.05
CA SER A 57 41.00 -29.94 12.23
C SER A 57 40.88 -30.71 10.91
N SER A 58 41.03 -29.98 9.79
CA SER A 58 41.57 -30.39 8.45
C SER A 58 40.96 -29.46 7.38
N ILE A 59 41.57 -28.33 6.97
CA ILE A 59 42.64 -28.15 5.94
C ILE A 59 42.25 -28.89 4.63
N ALA A 60 42.06 -28.30 3.44
CA ALA A 60 42.81 -27.26 2.71
C ALA A 60 41.95 -26.61 1.56
N PRO A 61 42.48 -25.65 0.78
CA PRO A 61 41.71 -24.61 0.07
C PRO A 61 41.31 -24.97 -1.36
N ALA A 62 40.16 -24.46 -1.81
CA ALA A 62 39.85 -24.33 -3.22
C ALA A 62 39.39 -22.89 -3.47
N ASN A 63 40.23 -22.14 -4.20
CA ASN A 63 39.84 -20.89 -4.83
C ASN A 63 38.63 -21.18 -5.73
N ALA A 64 37.44 -20.79 -5.28
CA ALA A 64 36.34 -20.47 -6.16
C ALA A 64 36.08 -18.99 -5.91
N ALA A 65 36.27 -18.20 -6.96
CA ALA A 65 36.00 -16.79 -6.96
C ALA A 65 34.60 -16.55 -6.37
N ASP A 66 34.58 -15.75 -5.30
CA ASP A 66 33.43 -15.01 -4.85
C ASP A 66 32.90 -14.21 -6.04
N ASP A 67 32.00 -14.80 -6.82
CA ASP A 67 31.02 -14.04 -7.56
C ASP A 67 29.98 -13.63 -6.51
N VAL A 68 30.34 -12.59 -5.76
CA VAL A 68 29.38 -11.78 -5.02
C VAL A 68 28.53 -11.13 -6.10
N ALA A 69 27.55 -11.91 -6.59
CA ALA A 69 26.42 -11.39 -7.31
C ALA A 69 25.81 -10.37 -6.36
N SER A 70 26.16 -9.11 -6.64
CA SER A 70 25.54 -7.95 -6.05
C SER A 70 24.06 -8.20 -6.12
N SER A 71 23.43 -8.40 -4.96
CA SER A 71 22.00 -8.19 -4.80
C SER A 71 21.78 -6.71 -5.05
N SER A 72 21.76 -6.34 -6.33
CA SER A 72 21.12 -5.12 -6.78
C SER A 72 19.74 -5.13 -6.15
N PRO A 73 19.26 -4.03 -5.53
CA PRO A 73 17.86 -3.94 -5.20
C PRO A 73 17.11 -4.16 -6.52
N THR A 74 16.44 -5.29 -6.64
CA THR A 74 15.63 -5.63 -7.82
C THR A 74 14.60 -4.53 -7.92
N THR A 75 14.84 -3.59 -8.86
CA THR A 75 13.88 -2.55 -9.15
C THR A 75 12.62 -3.29 -9.58
N PRO A 76 11.49 -3.10 -8.89
CA PRO A 76 10.30 -3.90 -9.14
C PRO A 76 9.88 -3.70 -10.59
N THR A 77 9.41 -4.78 -11.21
CA THR A 77 8.99 -4.72 -12.61
C THR A 77 7.76 -3.83 -12.69
N LEU A 78 7.76 -2.87 -13.62
CA LEU A 78 6.63 -1.95 -13.79
C LEU A 78 5.78 -2.40 -14.98
N ASN A 79 4.49 -2.52 -14.74
CA ASN A 79 3.50 -2.79 -15.77
C ASN A 79 2.71 -1.52 -16.08
N ASN A 80 2.48 -1.25 -17.35
CA ASN A 80 1.67 -0.10 -17.74
C ASN A 80 0.18 -0.38 -17.48
N TYR A 81 -0.39 0.33 -16.51
CA TYR A 81 -1.83 0.34 -16.26
C TYR A 81 -2.48 1.39 -17.15
N LYS A 82 -3.46 0.95 -17.94
CA LYS A 82 -4.25 1.83 -18.81
C LYS A 82 -5.71 1.74 -18.41
N ASP A 83 -6.32 2.88 -18.09
CA ASP A 83 -7.75 2.99 -17.88
C ASP A 83 -8.41 3.60 -19.11
N GLU A 84 -9.19 2.78 -19.84
CA GLU A 84 -9.87 3.20 -21.05
C GLU A 84 -11.10 4.09 -20.79
N ALA A 85 -11.68 3.99 -19.58
CA ALA A 85 -12.84 4.78 -19.19
C ALA A 85 -12.44 6.19 -18.80
N CYS A 86 -11.29 6.36 -18.15
CA CYS A 86 -10.77 7.66 -17.71
C CYS A 86 -9.64 8.20 -18.61
N LYS A 87 -9.29 7.49 -19.69
CA LYS A 87 -8.31 7.91 -20.72
C LYS A 87 -6.95 8.32 -20.12
N PHE A 88 -6.43 7.54 -19.17
CA PHE A 88 -5.08 7.77 -18.66
C PHE A 88 -4.29 6.47 -18.61
N SER A 89 -2.96 6.64 -18.52
CA SER A 89 -2.02 5.54 -18.31
C SER A 89 -1.01 5.92 -17.23
N ILE A 90 -0.63 4.93 -16.42
CA ILE A 90 0.39 5.05 -15.38
C ILE A 90 1.07 3.70 -15.19
N ASP A 91 2.35 3.70 -14.88
CA ASP A 91 3.07 2.49 -14.54
C ASP A 91 2.78 2.10 -13.08
N VAL A 92 2.42 0.85 -12.86
CA VAL A 92 2.18 0.27 -11.53
C VAL A 92 3.17 -0.85 -11.27
N PRO A 93 3.64 -1.04 -10.02
CA PRO A 93 4.48 -2.18 -9.69
C PRO A 93 3.72 -3.50 -9.89
N SER A 94 4.26 -4.42 -10.70
CA SER A 94 3.64 -5.72 -10.96
C SER A 94 3.57 -6.62 -9.73
N ASP A 95 4.51 -6.42 -8.82
CA ASP A 95 4.71 -7.28 -7.65
C ASP A 95 3.75 -6.93 -6.51
N TRP A 96 2.94 -5.87 -6.66
CA TRP A 96 2.03 -5.38 -5.63
C TRP A 96 0.66 -6.04 -5.71
N ILE A 97 0.08 -6.32 -4.55
CA ILE A 97 -1.22 -6.96 -4.45
C ILE A 97 -2.31 -5.92 -4.72
N LYS A 98 -3.05 -6.09 -5.83
CA LYS A 98 -4.17 -5.22 -6.20
C LYS A 98 -5.46 -5.64 -5.47
N ASN A 99 -6.13 -4.67 -4.87
CA ASN A 99 -7.49 -4.75 -4.34
C ASN A 99 -8.36 -3.68 -5.01
N GLU A 100 -9.56 -4.03 -5.42
CA GLU A 100 -10.49 -3.12 -6.10
C GLU A 100 -11.78 -3.01 -5.30
N ASN A 101 -12.15 -1.79 -4.96
CA ASN A 101 -13.37 -1.49 -4.21
C ASN A 101 -14.25 -0.55 -5.01
N THR A 102 -15.43 -1.02 -5.39
CA THR A 102 -16.44 -0.23 -6.10
C THR A 102 -17.57 0.11 -5.15
N LEU A 103 -17.85 1.40 -5.01
CA LEU A 103 -18.96 1.90 -4.21
C LEU A 103 -20.18 2.17 -5.09
N PRO A 104 -21.41 2.12 -4.51
CA PRO A 104 -22.57 2.69 -5.18
C PRO A 104 -22.30 4.17 -5.44
N ASP A 105 -22.69 4.69 -6.61
CA ASP A 105 -22.39 6.05 -7.11
C ASP A 105 -21.16 6.18 -8.04
N ARG A 106 -20.78 5.12 -8.79
CA ARG A 106 -19.68 5.15 -9.77
C ARG A 106 -18.30 5.49 -9.17
N ARG A 107 -18.19 5.50 -7.85
CA ARG A 107 -16.94 5.68 -7.13
C ARG A 107 -16.20 4.34 -7.14
N LYS A 108 -14.93 4.38 -7.53
CA LYS A 108 -14.05 3.22 -7.53
C LYS A 108 -12.77 3.60 -6.80
N ILE A 109 -12.16 2.64 -6.13
CA ILE A 109 -10.83 2.79 -5.56
C ILE A 109 -10.04 1.52 -5.89
N ASP A 110 -8.94 1.68 -6.62
CA ASP A 110 -7.96 0.61 -6.84
C ASP A 110 -6.81 0.81 -5.86
N ILE A 111 -6.50 -0.16 -5.02
CA ILE A 111 -5.44 -0.10 -4.01
C ILE A 111 -4.40 -1.18 -4.32
N TYR A 112 -3.13 -0.83 -4.30
CA TYR A 112 -1.99 -1.70 -4.52
C TYR A 112 -1.14 -1.70 -3.26
N PHE A 113 -0.93 -2.88 -2.68
CA PHE A 113 -0.11 -3.05 -1.48
C PHE A 113 1.25 -3.64 -1.82
N LYS A 114 2.32 -3.02 -1.31
CA LYS A 114 3.66 -3.60 -1.39
C LYS A 114 3.69 -4.87 -0.52
N PRO A 115 4.13 -6.03 -1.06
CA PRO A 115 4.38 -7.20 -0.24
C PRO A 115 5.44 -6.87 0.82
N ASP A 116 5.37 -7.51 1.99
CA ASP A 116 6.34 -7.35 3.09
C ASP A 116 6.41 -5.96 3.75
N SER A 117 5.43 -5.08 3.52
CA SER A 117 5.39 -3.73 4.11
C SER A 117 4.33 -3.55 5.19
N ASP A 118 3.71 -4.62 5.70
CA ASP A 118 2.58 -4.56 6.67
C ASP A 118 1.46 -3.59 6.25
N GLN A 119 1.20 -3.47 4.94
CA GLN A 119 0.24 -2.51 4.37
C GLN A 119 0.54 -1.02 4.64
N LYS A 120 1.74 -0.69 5.12
CA LYS A 120 2.14 0.71 5.38
C LYS A 120 2.51 1.44 4.09
N THR A 121 3.21 0.75 3.19
CA THR A 121 3.52 1.25 1.85
C THR A 121 2.46 0.78 0.87
N LEU A 122 1.75 1.72 0.27
CA LEU A 122 0.69 1.43 -0.69
C LEU A 122 0.56 2.53 -1.74
N MET A 123 -0.17 2.20 -2.79
CA MET A 123 -0.55 3.10 -3.87
C MET A 123 -2.04 2.94 -4.05
N PHE A 124 -2.80 4.02 -4.17
CA PHE A 124 -4.21 3.93 -4.51
C PHE A 124 -4.59 4.92 -5.59
N ILE A 125 -5.60 4.54 -6.35
CA ILE A 125 -6.23 5.34 -7.39
C ILE A 125 -7.69 5.48 -7.01
N ALA A 126 -8.09 6.68 -6.61
CA ALA A 126 -9.46 7.02 -6.28
C ALA A 126 -10.13 7.69 -7.48
N TYR A 127 -11.28 7.16 -7.86
CA TYR A 127 -12.11 7.66 -8.94
C TYR A 127 -13.35 8.32 -8.33
N THR A 128 -13.41 9.64 -8.41
CA THR A 128 -14.50 10.43 -7.83
C THR A 128 -15.27 11.11 -8.95
N PRO A 129 -16.55 10.75 -9.20
CA PRO A 129 -17.35 11.46 -10.19
C PRO A 129 -17.56 12.90 -9.72
N VAL A 130 -17.37 13.84 -10.63
CA VAL A 130 -17.59 15.26 -10.37
C VAL A 130 -18.71 15.78 -11.26
N ARG A 131 -19.28 16.93 -10.86
CA ARG A 131 -20.36 17.55 -11.62
C ARG A 131 -19.86 18.02 -12.98
N SER A 132 -20.76 18.07 -13.96
CA SER A 132 -20.48 18.56 -15.32
C SER A 132 -19.87 19.96 -15.37
N ASP A 133 -20.11 20.78 -14.34
CA ASP A 133 -19.61 22.16 -14.25
C ASP A 133 -18.09 22.22 -14.06
N PHE A 134 -17.46 21.12 -13.61
CA PHE A 134 -16.01 20.98 -13.50
C PHE A 134 -15.46 20.42 -14.80
N THR A 135 -15.22 21.30 -15.79
CA THR A 135 -14.69 20.91 -17.11
C THR A 135 -13.18 21.00 -17.21
N THR A 136 -12.53 21.73 -16.29
CA THR A 136 -11.08 21.89 -16.26
C THR A 136 -10.54 21.68 -14.85
N LEU A 137 -9.26 21.32 -14.73
CA LEU A 137 -8.61 21.20 -13.44
C LEU A 137 -8.57 22.54 -12.68
N GLY A 138 -8.52 23.66 -13.41
CA GLY A 138 -8.60 25.01 -12.84
C GLY A 138 -9.95 25.33 -12.19
N SER A 139 -11.02 24.60 -12.50
CA SER A 139 -12.32 24.76 -11.83
C SER A 139 -12.28 24.40 -10.35
N PHE A 140 -11.27 23.65 -9.91
CA PHE A 140 -11.02 23.35 -8.50
C PHE A 140 -10.17 24.41 -7.78
N GLY A 141 -9.59 25.35 -8.53
CA GLY A 141 -8.67 26.36 -8.04
C GLY A 141 -7.24 26.17 -8.54
N SER A 142 -6.36 27.02 -8.03
CA SER A 142 -4.92 26.92 -8.25
C SER A 142 -4.33 25.68 -7.56
N VAL A 143 -3.13 25.29 -7.97
CA VAL A 143 -2.42 24.13 -7.40
C VAL A 143 -2.31 24.25 -5.89
N ASP A 144 -1.91 25.41 -5.40
CA ASP A 144 -1.73 25.66 -3.97
C ASP A 144 -3.05 25.59 -3.19
N GLU A 145 -4.12 26.17 -3.74
CA GLU A 145 -5.45 26.10 -3.13
C GLU A 145 -5.98 24.67 -3.07
N VAL A 146 -5.82 23.88 -4.12
CA VAL A 146 -6.23 22.47 -4.15
C VAL A 146 -5.40 21.66 -3.14
N GLY A 147 -4.10 21.91 -3.08
CA GLY A 147 -3.20 21.29 -2.11
C GLY A 147 -3.68 21.52 -0.67
N GLN A 148 -3.96 22.78 -0.31
CA GLN A 148 -4.39 23.17 1.04
C GLN A 148 -5.83 22.76 1.38
N SER A 149 -6.72 22.73 0.38
CA SER A 149 -8.15 22.49 0.61
C SER A 149 -8.53 21.01 0.58
N THR A 150 -7.91 20.22 -0.30
CA THR A 150 -8.36 18.89 -0.68
C THR A 150 -7.34 17.80 -0.34
N ILE A 151 -6.04 18.10 -0.49
CA ILE A 151 -4.98 17.10 -0.35
C ILE A 151 -4.48 17.00 1.09
N LEU A 152 -4.23 18.13 1.74
CA LEU A 152 -3.80 18.13 3.14
C LEU A 152 -4.99 17.75 4.04
N PRO A 153 -4.86 16.71 4.87
CA PRO A 153 -5.87 16.39 5.85
C PRO A 153 -5.97 17.54 6.86
N LYS A 154 -7.15 18.16 6.93
CA LYS A 154 -7.43 19.21 7.91
C LYS A 154 -7.76 18.58 9.26
N SER A 155 -6.79 18.54 10.16
CA SER A 155 -6.95 18.17 11.57
C SER A 155 -8.08 18.95 12.23
N ASP A 156 -8.14 20.26 11.98
CA ASP A 156 -9.13 21.17 12.56
C ASP A 156 -10.59 20.82 12.18
N LEU A 157 -10.82 20.35 10.95
CA LEU A 157 -12.16 20.00 10.48
C LEU A 157 -12.60 18.59 10.90
N MET A 158 -11.64 17.70 11.19
CA MET A 158 -11.92 16.31 11.57
C MET A 158 -12.05 16.08 13.07
N GLY A 159 -11.90 17.13 13.90
CA GLY A 159 -11.99 17.02 15.37
C GLY A 159 -10.96 16.04 15.95
N LYS A 160 -9.86 15.80 15.22
CA LYS A 160 -8.74 14.97 15.63
C LYS A 160 -7.55 15.89 15.86
N ASP A 161 -7.41 16.31 17.11
CA ASP A 161 -6.26 17.08 17.57
C ASP A 161 -4.96 16.31 17.23
N GLY A 162 -4.08 16.95 16.47
CA GLY A 162 -2.69 16.51 16.27
C GLY A 162 -2.34 15.89 14.91
N VAL A 163 -3.24 15.80 13.93
CA VAL A 163 -2.85 15.40 12.56
C VAL A 163 -2.23 16.59 11.84
N ASP A 164 -0.91 16.67 11.82
CA ASP A 164 -0.18 17.73 11.12
C ASP A 164 0.23 17.27 9.74
N ALA A 165 -0.07 18.06 8.71
CA ALA A 165 0.37 17.80 7.35
C ALA A 165 1.14 19.01 6.80
N THR A 166 2.30 18.76 6.20
CA THR A 166 3.17 19.80 5.64
C THR A 166 3.37 19.54 4.16
N MET A 167 2.99 20.50 3.32
CA MET A 167 3.26 20.47 1.88
C MET A 167 4.74 20.74 1.62
N LEU A 168 5.40 19.84 0.89
CA LEU A 168 6.78 20.00 0.46
C LEU A 168 6.87 20.60 -0.94
N SER A 169 5.99 20.19 -1.85
CA SER A 169 5.95 20.69 -3.22
C SER A 169 4.54 20.57 -3.80
N ALA A 170 4.17 21.56 -4.61
CA ALA A 170 2.90 21.59 -5.33
C ALA A 170 3.17 22.14 -6.74
N VAL A 171 2.98 21.32 -7.77
CA VAL A 171 3.34 21.66 -9.17
C VAL A 171 2.25 21.24 -10.14
N ALA A 172 1.81 22.15 -11.02
CA ALA A 172 1.02 21.77 -12.18
C ALA A 172 1.93 21.35 -13.34
N LYS A 173 1.81 20.11 -13.82
CA LYS A 173 2.46 19.64 -15.04
C LYS A 173 1.56 18.63 -15.75
N LYS A 174 1.70 18.47 -17.08
CA LYS A 174 0.96 17.43 -17.85
C LYS A 174 -0.56 17.42 -17.63
N GLN A 175 -1.18 18.60 -17.51
CA GLN A 175 -2.63 18.74 -17.24
C GLN A 175 -3.10 18.09 -15.92
N ALA A 176 -2.19 17.85 -14.98
CA ALA A 176 -2.45 17.34 -13.65
C ALA A 176 -1.69 18.15 -12.60
N TYR A 177 -2.12 18.08 -11.35
CA TYR A 177 -1.42 18.66 -10.22
C TYR A 177 -0.66 17.57 -9.47
N PHE A 178 0.59 17.86 -9.13
CA PHE A 178 1.50 16.97 -8.44
C PHE A 178 1.78 17.56 -7.08
N PHE A 179 1.48 16.79 -6.06
CA PHE A 179 1.64 17.16 -4.67
C PHE A 179 2.63 16.21 -4.02
N ASP A 180 3.51 16.78 -3.21
CA ASP A 180 4.43 16.05 -2.36
C ASP A 180 4.26 16.65 -0.96
N TYR A 181 3.87 15.84 0.01
CA TYR A 181 3.59 16.29 1.36
C TYR A 181 3.84 15.17 2.37
N VAL A 182 4.02 15.57 3.62
CA VAL A 182 4.22 14.64 4.71
C VAL A 182 3.16 14.85 5.76
N GLN A 183 2.64 13.75 6.29
CA GLN A 183 1.67 13.74 7.38
C GLN A 183 2.27 13.11 8.62
N THR A 184 2.02 13.73 9.76
CA THR A 184 2.28 13.23 11.11
C THR A 184 0.95 13.00 11.79
N VAL A 185 0.75 11.79 12.31
CA VAL A 185 -0.47 11.43 13.05
C VAL A 185 -0.04 10.98 14.44
N PRO A 186 -0.69 11.46 15.52
CA PRO A 186 -0.35 11.04 16.86
C PRO A 186 -0.70 9.55 16.96
N SER A 187 0.29 8.70 17.24
CA SER A 187 0.25 7.21 17.27
C SER A 187 0.71 6.48 15.99
N GLN A 188 1.02 7.16 14.89
CA GLN A 188 1.57 6.52 13.68
C GLN A 188 2.89 7.17 13.26
N PRO A 189 3.79 6.42 12.58
CA PRO A 189 5.00 7.00 12.04
C PRO A 189 4.66 8.06 10.99
N LYS A 190 5.51 9.08 10.93
CA LYS A 190 5.50 10.10 9.86
C LYS A 190 5.44 9.39 8.50
N THR A 191 4.49 9.77 7.67
CA THR A 191 4.22 9.11 6.38
C THR A 191 4.31 10.13 5.25
N HIS A 192 5.11 9.80 4.25
CA HIS A 192 5.33 10.61 3.06
C HIS A 192 4.30 10.23 2.00
N PHE A 193 3.70 11.24 1.37
CA PHE A 193 2.72 11.08 0.31
C PHE A 193 3.16 11.82 -0.94
N GLN A 194 2.99 11.17 -2.09
CA GLN A 194 3.02 11.85 -3.37
C GLN A 194 1.72 11.59 -4.10
N THR A 195 1.05 12.65 -4.52
CA THR A 195 -0.30 12.59 -5.09
C THR A 195 -0.34 13.27 -6.45
N ILE A 196 -0.93 12.59 -7.43
CA ILE A 196 -1.35 13.17 -8.70
C ILE A 196 -2.85 13.43 -8.61
N PHE A 197 -3.25 14.63 -8.99
CA PHE A 197 -4.63 15.06 -9.06
C PHE A 197 -4.95 15.45 -10.50
N SER A 198 -5.83 14.69 -11.14
CA SER A 198 -6.15 14.88 -12.56
C SER A 198 -7.64 14.76 -12.81
N LEU A 199 -8.10 15.41 -13.86
CA LEU A 199 -9.49 15.40 -14.28
C LEU A 199 -9.63 14.64 -15.61
N ALA A 200 -10.34 13.52 -15.58
CA ALA A 200 -10.77 12.81 -16.78
C ALA A 200 -12.11 13.40 -17.26
N VAL A 201 -12.05 14.17 -18.34
CA VAL A 201 -13.22 14.76 -19.01
C VAL A 201 -13.89 13.70 -19.88
N GLU A 202 -15.22 13.69 -19.92
CA GLU A 202 -16.02 12.71 -20.69
C GLU A 202 -15.72 11.23 -20.34
N ALA A 203 -15.31 10.99 -19.10
CA ALA A 203 -15.03 9.64 -18.62
C ALA A 203 -16.26 8.73 -18.66
N ASN A 204 -16.03 7.41 -18.67
CA ASN A 204 -17.07 6.38 -18.73
C ASN A 204 -18.01 6.52 -19.97
N GLY A 205 -17.48 6.98 -21.10
CA GLY A 205 -18.23 7.15 -22.34
C GLY A 205 -19.17 8.35 -22.33
N GLY A 206 -18.70 9.50 -21.82
CA GLY A 206 -19.47 10.75 -21.79
C GLY A 206 -20.49 10.85 -20.64
N LYS A 207 -20.40 9.98 -19.62
CA LYS A 207 -21.35 9.95 -18.48
C LYS A 207 -21.06 11.01 -17.41
N GLY A 208 -20.10 11.89 -17.66
CA GLY A 208 -19.66 12.95 -16.77
C GLY A 208 -18.15 12.94 -16.59
N ASN A 209 -17.66 13.91 -15.82
CA ASN A 209 -16.25 14.06 -15.53
C ASN A 209 -15.90 13.25 -14.28
N VAL A 210 -14.70 12.68 -14.25
CA VAL A 210 -14.20 11.90 -13.12
C VAL A 210 -12.88 12.48 -12.69
N LEU A 211 -12.80 12.84 -11.42
CA LEU A 211 -11.57 13.20 -10.76
C LEU A 211 -10.81 11.92 -10.42
N VAL A 212 -9.59 11.82 -10.92
CA VAL A 212 -8.67 10.71 -10.68
C VAL A 212 -7.57 11.22 -9.76
N THR A 213 -7.55 10.69 -8.53
CA THR A 213 -6.52 10.98 -7.54
C THR A 213 -5.67 9.75 -7.35
N ILE A 214 -4.40 9.84 -7.70
CA ILE A 214 -3.43 8.76 -7.56
C ILE A 214 -2.48 9.13 -6.44
N THR A 215 -2.43 8.35 -5.38
CA THR A 215 -1.55 8.63 -4.23
C THR A 215 -0.67 7.43 -3.97
N VAL A 216 0.63 7.67 -3.86
CA VAL A 216 1.60 6.73 -3.31
C VAL A 216 1.97 7.20 -1.91
N GLN A 217 2.05 6.26 -0.97
CA GLN A 217 2.43 6.54 0.41
C GLN A 217 3.47 5.55 0.89
N ALA A 218 4.42 6.02 1.70
CA ALA A 218 5.36 5.19 2.43
C ALA A 218 5.68 5.83 3.79
N PRO A 219 5.97 5.03 4.82
CA PRO A 219 6.58 5.54 6.04
C PRO A 219 7.86 6.29 5.73
N GLU A 220 8.16 7.37 6.45
CA GLU A 220 9.36 8.18 6.25
C GLU A 220 10.65 7.32 6.31
N ALA A 221 10.67 6.32 7.19
CA ALA A 221 11.80 5.42 7.36
C ALA A 221 12.15 4.61 6.09
N ASP A 222 11.15 4.29 5.27
CA ASP A 222 11.31 3.48 4.05
C ASP A 222 11.29 4.34 2.78
N TYR A 223 10.92 5.63 2.91
CA TYR A 223 10.68 6.51 1.77
C TYR A 223 11.94 6.71 0.92
N ASP A 224 13.12 6.84 1.52
CA ASP A 224 14.37 7.04 0.76
C ASP A 224 14.64 5.90 -0.24
N SER A 225 14.30 4.66 0.15
CA SER A 225 14.43 3.48 -0.72
C SER A 225 13.35 3.44 -1.80
N MET A 226 12.15 3.97 -1.51
CA MET A 226 10.98 3.93 -2.40
C MET A 226 10.88 5.14 -3.34
N LYS A 227 11.52 6.25 -2.99
CA LYS A 227 11.55 7.50 -3.75
C LYS A 227 11.88 7.33 -5.24
N PRO A 228 12.89 6.54 -5.67
CA PRO A 228 13.15 6.35 -7.09
C PRO A 228 12.00 5.61 -7.80
N LEU A 229 11.36 4.65 -7.13
CA LEU A 229 10.20 3.95 -7.66
C LEU A 229 9.01 4.91 -7.81
N PHE A 230 8.71 5.68 -6.77
CA PHE A 230 7.59 6.62 -6.76
C PHE A 230 7.77 7.69 -7.82
N THR A 231 8.97 8.27 -7.93
CA THR A 231 9.29 9.25 -8.98
C THR A 231 9.03 8.66 -10.37
N LYS A 232 9.46 7.41 -10.61
CA LYS A 232 9.23 6.72 -11.90
C LYS A 232 7.75 6.49 -12.18
N ILE A 233 6.98 6.06 -11.17
CA ILE A 233 5.51 5.90 -11.26
C ILE A 233 4.87 7.24 -11.61
N LEU A 234 5.22 8.32 -10.89
CA LEU A 234 4.62 9.64 -11.11
C LEU A 234 5.00 10.22 -12.47
N ASP A 235 6.23 10.02 -12.94
CA ASP A 235 6.67 10.51 -14.24
C ASP A 235 6.15 9.69 -15.42
N SER A 236 5.73 8.45 -15.20
CA SER A 236 5.05 7.63 -16.22
C SER A 236 3.63 8.13 -16.53
N TYR A 237 3.03 8.93 -15.65
CA TYR A 237 1.66 9.42 -15.80
C TYR A 237 1.47 10.21 -17.09
N LYS A 238 0.43 9.81 -17.84
CA LYS A 238 0.01 10.44 -19.09
C LYS A 238 -1.52 10.38 -19.22
N THR A 239 -2.10 11.50 -19.63
CA THR A 239 -3.50 11.59 -20.09
C THR A 239 -3.51 11.39 -21.61
N SER A 240 -4.51 10.66 -22.11
CA SER A 240 -4.72 10.33 -23.53
C SER A 240 -5.80 11.17 -24.17
#